data_AF-A0A3S3AS59-F1
#
_entry.id   AF-A0A3S3AS59-F1
#
_cell.length_a   1.000
_cell.length_b   1.000
_cell.length_c   1.000
_cell.angle_alpha   90.00
_cell.angle_beta   90.00
_cell.angle_gamma   90.00
#
_symmetry.space_group_name_H-M   'P 1'
#
loop_
_entity.id
_entity.type
_entity.pdbx_description
1 polymer ?
#
loop_
_entity_poly.entity_id
_entity_poly.type
_entity_poly.pdbx_seq_one_letter_code
_entity_poly.pdbx_strand_id
1 'polypeptide(L)'
;MIVTVLPAEYAVGGGSGARGPADLCRLTILAPHTQIDLALPNGVPVELLIPGIADLVRKHSAANDFDAAEERTEPVRWTLSRLGTPPLSPALSLQEHGVLDGELLVFDSAEASPPPPLFDDIMYNVAVADTGHTHPWTPRIARLTGSAIAVAATVAGSFSLLQVDGSVQSLVGAGCALLTLVLFLVAGAVGSRVYGDSEAAVTLGTAALPLAFAAGMLLVPGDRGAPHVLLGLVMVGATAVLALRAGGVGHTVFTAAAAASLFGSVAALAATLTDQSVRTVGALLAGAALIGLVGAPRVAMLLAKLPLPPVPAPGTSVDPSEDDPDDTRSVPSFESVAARADRARRFLTGLVCAMTLLTGFGVLAAALPTSGSGIYWPGTALAVTAATVLMFRGRTFSAAEQAVPLIGGGGTILVLLCAATAVAVPDAALGLFATAALVVLGALALGILAPRKNFSPVQRRATELLDYAAIAAVVPLACWVSGLFAAIRGL
;
A
#
# COMPACT_ATOMS: atom_id res chain seq x y z
N MET A 1 -58.08 -10.23 16.57
CA MET A 1 -59.09 -10.60 17.60
C MET A 1 -59.36 -12.08 17.45
N ILE A 2 -59.53 -12.82 18.56
CA ILE A 2 -59.51 -14.30 18.77
C ILE A 2 -58.08 -14.78 19.10
N VAL A 3 -57.58 -14.65 20.34
CA VAL A 3 -57.84 -15.40 21.60
C VAL A 3 -57.30 -16.83 21.56
N THR A 4 -56.10 -17.00 22.12
CA THR A 4 -55.47 -18.27 22.49
C THR A 4 -56.00 -18.71 23.85
N VAL A 5 -56.43 -19.96 23.99
CA VAL A 5 -56.68 -20.61 25.27
C VAL A 5 -55.63 -21.69 25.48
N LEU A 6 -54.79 -21.52 26.50
CA LEU A 6 -54.04 -22.61 27.13
C LEU A 6 -54.55 -22.74 28.56
N PRO A 7 -54.97 -23.93 29.03
CA PRO A 7 -55.22 -24.15 30.43
C PRO A 7 -53.89 -24.43 31.15
N ALA A 8 -53.63 -23.67 32.20
CA ALA A 8 -52.64 -23.98 33.20
C ALA A 8 -53.24 -24.96 34.22
N GLU A 9 -52.49 -26.00 34.58
CA GLU A 9 -52.04 -26.31 35.95
C GLU A 9 -51.75 -27.80 36.13
N TYR A 10 -50.49 -28.12 36.45
CA TYR A 10 -50.16 -28.81 37.69
C TYR A 10 -48.72 -28.41 38.07
N ALA A 11 -48.57 -27.79 39.25
CA ALA A 11 -47.31 -27.35 39.82
C ALA A 11 -46.97 -28.19 41.06
N VAL A 12 -45.77 -28.78 41.08
CA VAL A 12 -44.89 -29.04 42.25
C VAL A 12 -43.50 -29.33 41.64
N GLY A 13 -42.35 -28.76 42.00
CA GLY A 13 -41.93 -27.71 42.93
C GLY A 13 -40.39 -27.63 42.87
N GLY A 14 -39.82 -26.44 43.06
CA GLY A 14 -38.41 -26.24 43.43
C GLY A 14 -37.38 -26.10 42.29
N GLY A 15 -36.89 -24.88 42.06
CA GLY A 15 -35.68 -24.61 41.27
C GLY A 15 -35.73 -23.31 40.48
N SER A 16 -35.40 -22.18 41.13
CA SER A 16 -35.26 -20.87 40.49
C SER A 16 -34.08 -20.87 39.51
N GLY A 17 -34.37 -20.88 38.22
CA GLY A 17 -33.45 -20.49 37.16
C GLY A 17 -34.25 -19.78 36.08
N ALA A 18 -34.06 -18.48 35.91
CA ALA A 18 -34.63 -17.74 34.80
C ALA A 18 -34.14 -18.39 33.49
N ARG A 19 -35.02 -19.10 32.78
CA ARG A 19 -34.73 -19.56 31.41
C ARG A 19 -34.60 -18.30 30.55
N GLY A 20 -33.39 -18.01 30.10
CA GLY A 20 -33.17 -17.01 29.05
C GLY A 20 -34.03 -17.33 27.82
N PRO A 21 -34.29 -16.34 26.94
CA PRO A 21 -34.97 -16.61 25.68
C PRO A 21 -34.25 -17.77 24.99
N ALA A 22 -34.98 -18.79 24.55
CA ALA A 22 -34.38 -19.90 23.83
C ALA A 22 -33.58 -19.32 22.67
N ASP A 23 -32.28 -19.60 22.63
CA ASP A 23 -31.43 -19.24 21.50
C ASP A 23 -31.95 -20.07 20.32
N LEU A 24 -32.66 -19.41 19.39
CA LEU A 24 -33.34 -20.06 18.26
C LEU A 24 -32.48 -19.88 17.01
N CYS A 25 -32.23 -20.97 16.30
CA CYS A 25 -31.59 -20.98 14.99
C CYS A 25 -32.68 -21.06 13.91
N ARG A 26 -32.71 -20.09 13.00
CA ARG A 26 -33.60 -20.07 11.83
C ARG A 26 -32.94 -20.87 10.73
N LEU A 27 -33.57 -21.93 10.28
CA LEU A 27 -33.02 -22.80 9.24
C LEU A 27 -34.11 -23.31 8.33
N THR A 28 -33.71 -23.72 7.13
CA THR A 28 -34.60 -24.32 6.16
C THR A 28 -34.41 -25.83 6.20
N ILE A 29 -35.50 -26.58 6.34
CA ILE A 29 -35.49 -28.04 6.25
C ILE A 29 -36.04 -28.45 4.89
N LEU A 30 -35.22 -29.16 4.12
CA LEU A 30 -35.59 -29.80 2.87
C LEU A 30 -35.96 -31.25 3.13
N ALA A 31 -37.24 -31.58 3.00
CA ALA A 31 -37.74 -32.95 2.97
C ALA A 31 -38.07 -33.36 1.51
N PRO A 32 -38.28 -34.65 1.20
CA PRO A 32 -38.42 -35.13 -0.18
C PRO A 32 -39.45 -34.37 -1.04
N HIS A 33 -40.57 -33.96 -0.44
CA HIS A 33 -41.71 -33.32 -1.13
C HIS A 33 -42.05 -31.92 -0.59
N THR A 34 -41.25 -31.37 0.32
CA THR A 34 -41.53 -30.07 0.92
C THR A 34 -40.29 -29.39 1.46
N GLN A 35 -40.32 -28.06 1.46
CA GLN A 35 -39.32 -27.23 2.10
C GLN A 35 -40.01 -26.35 3.12
N ILE A 36 -39.52 -26.37 4.36
CA ILE A 36 -40.12 -25.64 5.48
C ILE A 36 -39.05 -24.82 6.20
N ASP A 37 -39.37 -23.57 6.51
CA ASP A 37 -38.50 -22.71 7.33
C ASP A 37 -38.93 -22.79 8.79
N LEU A 38 -38.01 -23.17 9.66
CA LEU A 38 -38.26 -23.36 11.09
C LEU A 38 -37.27 -22.55 11.93
N ALA A 39 -37.74 -22.13 13.11
CA ALA A 39 -36.88 -21.63 14.17
C ALA A 39 -36.76 -22.72 15.25
N LEU A 40 -35.61 -23.37 15.34
CA LEU A 40 -35.36 -24.48 16.25
C LEU A 40 -34.43 -24.07 17.41
N PRO A 41 -34.61 -24.61 18.62
CA PRO A 41 -33.69 -24.35 19.73
C PRO A 41 -32.26 -24.81 19.41
N ASN A 42 -31.32 -23.87 19.42
CA ASN A 42 -29.92 -24.06 19.02
C ASN A 42 -29.13 -24.97 19.99
N GLY A 43 -29.46 -24.90 21.28
CA GLY A 43 -28.79 -25.65 22.35
C GLY A 43 -29.41 -27.01 22.71
N VAL A 44 -30.40 -27.48 21.95
CA VAL A 44 -31.08 -28.77 22.23
C VAL A 44 -30.50 -29.86 21.31
N PRO A 45 -30.25 -31.09 21.83
CA PRO A 45 -29.80 -32.20 21.00
C PRO A 45 -30.74 -32.48 19.83
N VAL A 46 -30.16 -32.77 18.67
CA VAL A 46 -30.89 -32.99 17.41
C VAL A 46 -31.94 -34.11 17.54
N GLU A 47 -31.68 -35.16 18.31
CA GLU A 47 -32.61 -36.27 18.53
C GLU A 47 -33.97 -35.85 19.10
N LEU A 48 -33.99 -34.79 19.93
CA LEU A 48 -35.23 -34.28 20.52
C LEU A 48 -36.04 -33.40 19.56
N LEU A 49 -35.39 -32.88 18.51
CA LEU A 49 -36.02 -32.03 17.50
C LEU A 49 -36.67 -32.84 16.37
N ILE A 50 -36.09 -34.01 16.05
CA ILE A 50 -36.50 -34.87 14.92
C ILE A 50 -38.00 -35.23 14.94
N PRO A 51 -38.61 -35.71 16.04
CA PRO A 51 -40.02 -36.10 16.03
C PRO A 51 -40.96 -34.93 15.72
N GLY A 52 -40.65 -33.74 16.25
CA GLY A 52 -41.45 -32.53 16.01
C GLY A 52 -41.35 -32.05 14.56
N ILE A 53 -40.17 -32.17 13.96
CA ILE A 53 -39.95 -31.88 12.53
C ILE A 53 -40.70 -32.89 11.67
N ALA A 54 -40.60 -34.18 11.97
CA ALA A 54 -41.30 -35.25 11.25
C ALA A 54 -42.82 -35.04 11.27
N ASP A 55 -43.38 -34.68 12.43
CA ASP A 55 -44.80 -34.35 12.57
C ASP A 55 -45.23 -33.17 11.70
N LEU A 56 -44.38 -32.14 11.61
CA LEU A 56 -44.67 -30.94 10.84
C LEU A 56 -44.61 -31.21 9.33
N VAL A 57 -43.59 -31.95 8.87
CA VAL A 57 -43.46 -32.41 7.48
C VAL A 57 -44.64 -33.27 7.08
N ARG A 58 -45.04 -34.25 7.92
CA ARG A 58 -46.18 -35.14 7.66
C ARG A 58 -47.52 -34.39 7.56
N LYS A 59 -47.78 -33.45 8.47
CA LYS A 59 -48.99 -32.61 8.43
C LYS A 59 -49.06 -31.75 7.17
N HIS A 60 -47.92 -31.27 6.69
CA HIS A 60 -47.85 -30.46 5.47
C HIS A 60 -47.99 -31.30 4.20
N SER A 61 -47.38 -32.49 4.16
CA SER A 61 -47.48 -33.43 3.02
C SER A 61 -48.92 -33.91 2.77
N ALA A 62 -49.71 -34.14 3.82
CA ALA A 62 -51.12 -34.55 3.69
C ALA A 62 -52.04 -33.50 3.03
N ALA A 63 -51.57 -32.27 2.82
CA ALA A 63 -52.31 -31.18 2.18
C ALA A 63 -51.88 -30.91 0.72
N ASN A 64 -50.87 -31.62 0.20
CA ASN A 64 -50.41 -31.49 -1.18
C ASN A 64 -51.16 -32.50 -2.08
N ASP A 65 -52.13 -32.00 -2.87
CA ASP A 65 -52.94 -32.79 -3.84
C ASP A 65 -52.14 -33.42 -5.01
N PHE A 66 -50.82 -33.22 -5.07
CA PHE A 66 -49.96 -33.67 -6.18
C PHE A 66 -49.15 -34.95 -5.88
N ASP A 67 -49.09 -35.42 -4.63
CA ASP A 67 -48.33 -36.61 -4.24
C ASP A 67 -49.26 -37.81 -3.94
N ALA A 68 -49.71 -38.50 -5.00
CA ALA A 68 -50.46 -39.76 -4.91
C ALA A 68 -49.55 -41.00 -4.82
N ALA A 69 -48.33 -40.86 -4.30
CA ALA A 69 -47.45 -41.97 -4.00
C ALA A 69 -47.50 -42.25 -2.50
N GLU A 70 -48.32 -43.21 -2.07
CA GLU A 70 -48.23 -43.75 -0.72
C GLU A 70 -46.81 -44.28 -0.49
N GLU A 71 -46.01 -43.62 0.36
CA GLU A 71 -44.79 -44.22 0.91
C GLU A 71 -45.19 -45.48 1.67
N ARG A 72 -44.99 -46.64 1.06
CA ARG A 72 -45.48 -47.95 1.56
C ARG A 72 -44.74 -48.45 2.81
N THR A 73 -43.78 -47.70 3.34
CA THR A 73 -43.00 -48.07 4.53
C THR A 73 -42.67 -46.82 5.33
N GLU A 74 -43.14 -46.71 6.58
CA GLU A 74 -42.64 -45.68 7.50
C GLU A 74 -41.15 -45.94 7.76
N PRO A 75 -40.26 -44.97 7.55
CA PRO A 75 -38.83 -45.17 7.77
C PRO A 75 -38.54 -45.41 9.26
N VAL A 76 -37.65 -46.37 9.52
CA VAL A 76 -37.29 -46.81 10.88
C VAL A 76 -36.64 -45.69 11.70
N ARG A 77 -35.96 -44.74 11.03
CA ARG A 77 -35.30 -43.60 11.68
C ARG A 77 -35.12 -42.41 10.74
N TRP A 78 -35.50 -41.23 11.19
CA TRP A 78 -35.26 -39.95 10.50
C TRP A 78 -33.95 -39.32 10.95
N THR A 79 -33.29 -38.59 10.04
CA THR A 79 -32.05 -37.87 10.32
C THR A 79 -32.01 -36.49 9.67
N LEU A 80 -31.15 -35.61 10.19
CA LEU A 80 -30.82 -34.33 9.56
C LEU A 80 -29.37 -34.38 9.07
N SER A 81 -29.12 -33.93 7.85
CA SER A 81 -27.78 -33.80 7.27
C SER A 81 -27.61 -32.43 6.61
N ARG A 82 -26.37 -31.98 6.41
CA ARG A 82 -26.11 -30.89 5.45
C ARG A 82 -26.10 -31.50 4.04
N LEU A 83 -26.31 -30.66 3.03
CA LEU A 83 -26.34 -31.11 1.64
C LEU A 83 -25.02 -31.82 1.27
N GLY A 84 -25.11 -33.09 0.87
CA GLY A 84 -23.96 -33.89 0.45
C GLY A 84 -23.01 -34.31 1.58
N THR A 85 -23.41 -34.18 2.86
CA THR A 85 -22.62 -34.62 4.01
C THR A 85 -23.29 -35.79 4.73
N PRO A 86 -22.54 -36.55 5.56
CA PRO A 86 -23.15 -37.50 6.48
C PRO A 86 -24.15 -36.84 7.44
N PRO A 87 -25.10 -37.62 7.99
CA PRO A 87 -26.06 -37.16 8.98
C PRO A 87 -25.38 -36.54 10.21
N LEU A 88 -25.99 -35.48 10.74
CA LEU A 88 -25.62 -34.88 12.01
C LEU A 88 -25.76 -35.92 13.12
N SER A 89 -24.79 -35.92 14.03
CA SER A 89 -24.84 -36.76 15.22
C SER A 89 -26.07 -36.37 16.06
N PRO A 90 -26.95 -37.35 16.42
CA PRO A 90 -28.20 -37.09 17.14
C PRO A 90 -27.98 -36.59 18.58
N ALA A 91 -26.82 -36.91 19.17
CA ALA A 91 -26.48 -36.58 20.55
C ALA A 91 -26.03 -35.12 20.76
N LEU A 92 -25.64 -34.43 19.68
CA LEU A 92 -25.13 -33.06 19.73
C LEU A 92 -26.22 -32.05 19.36
N SER A 93 -26.08 -30.81 19.83
CA SER A 93 -26.96 -29.70 19.46
C SER A 93 -26.61 -29.09 18.10
N LEU A 94 -27.51 -28.26 17.55
CA LEU A 94 -27.25 -27.49 16.32
C LEU A 94 -26.04 -26.55 16.49
N GLN A 95 -25.88 -25.98 17.69
CA GLN A 95 -24.75 -25.11 18.04
C GLN A 95 -23.42 -25.87 18.03
N GLU A 96 -23.39 -27.09 18.58
CA GLU A 96 -22.19 -27.92 18.64
C GLU A 96 -21.77 -28.41 17.24
N HIS A 97 -22.75 -28.60 16.34
CA HIS A 97 -22.51 -28.84 14.91
C HIS A 97 -22.15 -27.57 14.13
N GLY A 98 -22.14 -26.39 14.76
CA GLY A 98 -21.86 -25.11 14.13
C GLY A 98 -22.84 -24.77 13.00
N VAL A 99 -24.12 -25.12 13.17
CA VAL A 99 -25.18 -24.76 12.23
C VAL A 99 -25.53 -23.28 12.42
N LEU A 100 -25.52 -22.52 11.33
CA LEU A 100 -25.75 -21.07 11.36
C LEU A 100 -27.18 -20.72 10.93
N ASP A 101 -27.64 -19.53 11.32
CA ASP A 101 -28.90 -18.98 10.82
C ASP A 101 -28.90 -18.88 9.29
N GLY A 102 -29.98 -19.35 8.67
CA GLY A 102 -30.20 -19.40 7.22
C GLY A 102 -29.66 -20.66 6.54
N GLU A 103 -29.11 -21.62 7.29
CA GLU A 103 -28.57 -22.85 6.71
C GLU A 103 -29.68 -23.84 6.29
N LEU A 104 -29.43 -24.57 5.21
CA LEU A 104 -30.32 -25.61 4.67
C LEU A 104 -29.91 -26.98 5.20
N LEU A 105 -30.81 -27.67 5.88
CA LEU A 105 -30.64 -29.06 6.31
C LEU A 105 -31.56 -29.98 5.53
N VAL A 106 -31.05 -31.14 5.13
CA VAL A 106 -31.83 -32.20 4.48
C VAL A 106 -32.38 -33.13 5.55
N PHE A 107 -33.69 -33.34 5.53
CA PHE A 107 -34.42 -34.26 6.39
C PHE A 107 -34.83 -35.49 5.59
N ASP A 108 -34.19 -36.61 5.89
CA ASP A 108 -34.36 -37.85 5.14
C ASP A 108 -34.23 -39.09 6.04
N SER A 109 -34.66 -40.24 5.51
CA SER A 109 -34.48 -41.55 6.14
C SER A 109 -33.00 -41.85 6.35
N ALA A 110 -32.66 -42.42 7.51
CA ALA A 110 -31.29 -42.82 7.83
C ALA A 110 -30.71 -43.81 6.80
N GLU A 111 -31.57 -44.60 6.14
CA GLU A 111 -31.17 -45.57 5.11
C GLU A 111 -30.85 -44.91 3.76
N ALA A 112 -31.34 -43.69 3.53
CA ALA A 112 -31.14 -42.91 2.31
C ALA A 112 -29.93 -41.95 2.40
N SER A 113 -29.12 -42.06 3.46
CA SER A 113 -27.96 -41.19 3.64
C SER A 113 -27.03 -41.24 2.43
N PRO A 114 -26.77 -40.11 1.75
CA PRO A 114 -25.90 -40.09 0.58
C PRO A 114 -24.47 -40.49 0.99
N PRO A 115 -23.76 -41.31 0.20
CA PRO A 115 -22.34 -41.54 0.42
C PRO A 115 -21.60 -40.20 0.30
N PRO A 116 -20.47 -40.02 1.01
CA PRO A 116 -19.66 -38.82 0.87
C PRO A 116 -19.25 -38.65 -0.60
N PRO A 117 -19.22 -37.41 -1.14
CA PRO A 117 -18.87 -37.17 -2.52
C PRO A 117 -17.46 -37.71 -2.79
N LEU A 118 -17.35 -38.67 -3.72
CA LEU A 118 -16.09 -39.21 -4.19
C LEU A 118 -15.57 -38.31 -5.32
N PHE A 119 -14.55 -37.49 -5.03
CA PHE A 119 -13.84 -36.75 -6.06
C PHE A 119 -12.74 -37.65 -6.63
N ASP A 120 -13.04 -38.35 -7.73
CA ASP A 120 -12.15 -39.34 -8.38
C ASP A 120 -11.02 -38.71 -9.23
N ASP A 121 -10.92 -37.38 -9.24
CA ASP A 121 -9.95 -36.68 -10.09
C ASP A 121 -8.73 -36.19 -9.28
N ILE A 122 -7.90 -37.16 -8.87
CA ILE A 122 -6.62 -36.90 -8.21
C ILE A 122 -5.71 -36.06 -9.11
N MET A 123 -5.80 -36.22 -10.44
CA MET A 123 -5.04 -35.45 -11.42
C MET A 123 -5.49 -33.99 -11.49
N TYR A 124 -6.78 -33.72 -11.45
CA TYR A 124 -7.33 -32.38 -11.32
C TYR A 124 -6.92 -31.73 -10.00
N ASN A 125 -6.97 -32.46 -8.89
CA ASN A 125 -6.56 -31.93 -7.58
C ASN A 125 -5.06 -31.59 -7.55
N VAL A 126 -4.19 -32.38 -8.17
CA VAL A 126 -2.76 -32.06 -8.31
C VAL A 126 -2.56 -30.86 -9.24
N ALA A 127 -3.26 -30.79 -10.37
CA ALA A 127 -3.18 -29.65 -11.29
C ALA A 127 -3.66 -28.34 -10.63
N VAL A 128 -4.75 -28.39 -9.85
CA VAL A 128 -5.28 -27.25 -9.10
C VAL A 128 -4.38 -26.88 -7.92
N ALA A 129 -3.82 -27.86 -7.22
CA ALA A 129 -2.83 -27.62 -6.15
C ALA A 129 -1.56 -26.92 -6.68
N ASP A 130 -1.16 -27.20 -7.92
CA ASP A 130 0.01 -26.58 -8.57
C ASP A 130 -0.27 -25.18 -9.13
N THR A 131 -1.53 -24.87 -9.49
CA THR A 131 -1.90 -23.51 -9.93
C THR A 131 -1.73 -22.45 -8.83
N GLY A 132 -1.69 -22.85 -7.56
CA GLY A 132 -1.38 -21.96 -6.43
C GLY A 132 0.11 -21.61 -6.27
N HIS A 133 1.01 -22.37 -6.90
CA HIS A 133 2.46 -22.26 -6.65
C HIS A 133 3.27 -21.79 -7.86
N THR A 134 2.71 -21.84 -9.08
CA THR A 134 3.43 -21.45 -10.30
C THR A 134 2.78 -20.23 -10.97
N HIS A 135 3.55 -19.14 -11.12
CA HIS A 135 3.15 -18.01 -11.96
C HIS A 135 3.62 -18.27 -13.39
N PRO A 136 2.72 -18.63 -14.34
CA PRO A 136 3.14 -18.92 -15.71
C PRO A 136 3.72 -17.66 -16.38
N TRP A 137 4.69 -17.85 -17.27
CA TRP A 137 5.23 -16.77 -18.09
C TRP A 137 4.13 -16.18 -18.97
N THR A 138 3.69 -14.97 -18.64
CA THR A 138 2.62 -14.26 -19.34
C THR A 138 3.19 -13.11 -20.16
N PRO A 139 2.48 -12.64 -21.21
CA PRO A 139 2.88 -11.44 -21.94
C PRO A 139 3.10 -10.21 -21.04
N ARG A 140 2.37 -10.15 -19.91
CA ARG A 140 2.55 -9.11 -18.89
C ARG A 140 3.91 -9.21 -18.20
N ILE A 141 4.31 -10.40 -17.75
CA ILE A 141 5.62 -10.62 -17.11
C ILE A 141 6.74 -10.39 -18.11
N ALA A 142 6.58 -10.86 -19.35
CA ALA A 142 7.55 -10.61 -20.43
C ALA A 142 7.77 -9.12 -20.66
N ARG A 143 6.67 -8.34 -20.73
CA ARG A 143 6.72 -6.90 -20.89
C ARG A 143 7.38 -6.21 -19.70
N LEU A 144 7.00 -6.55 -18.46
CA LEU A 144 7.62 -5.98 -17.25
C LEU A 144 9.13 -6.25 -17.21
N THR A 145 9.54 -7.48 -17.55
CA THR A 145 10.94 -7.89 -17.59
C THR A 145 11.70 -7.11 -18.67
N GLY A 146 11.14 -7.01 -19.88
CA GLY A 146 11.72 -6.22 -20.98
C GLY A 146 11.83 -4.74 -20.64
N SER A 147 10.79 -4.15 -20.02
CA SER A 147 10.80 -2.77 -19.54
C SER A 147 11.88 -2.53 -18.49
N ALA A 148 12.04 -3.45 -17.54
CA ALA A 148 13.07 -3.36 -16.50
C ALA A 148 14.48 -3.43 -17.11
N ILE A 149 14.71 -4.35 -18.06
CA ILE A 149 15.98 -4.47 -18.78
C ILE A 149 16.26 -3.21 -19.61
N ALA A 150 15.26 -2.67 -20.30
CA ALA A 150 15.42 -1.46 -21.11
C ALA A 150 15.83 -0.26 -20.24
N VAL A 151 15.15 -0.04 -19.11
CA VAL A 151 15.52 1.03 -18.16
C VAL A 151 16.92 0.80 -17.60
N ALA A 152 17.24 -0.42 -17.15
CA ALA A 152 18.57 -0.75 -16.64
C ALA A 152 19.68 -0.54 -17.69
N ALA A 153 19.43 -0.94 -18.94
CA ALA A 153 20.36 -0.74 -20.05
C ALA A 153 20.57 0.74 -20.35
N THR A 154 19.52 1.58 -20.30
CA THR A 154 19.69 3.03 -20.45
C THR A 154 20.47 3.66 -19.30
N VAL A 155 20.25 3.22 -18.06
CA VAL A 155 21.05 3.69 -16.91
C VAL A 155 22.51 3.32 -17.10
N ALA A 156 22.81 2.06 -17.46
CA ALA A 156 24.17 1.59 -17.71
C ALA A 156 24.83 2.31 -18.89
N GLY A 157 24.10 2.52 -19.98
CA GLY A 157 24.58 3.25 -21.17
C GLY A 157 24.86 4.73 -20.86
N SER A 158 23.95 5.40 -20.15
CA SER A 158 24.14 6.77 -19.68
C SER A 158 25.35 6.89 -18.74
N PHE A 159 25.51 5.95 -17.81
CA PHE A 159 26.68 5.91 -16.94
C PHE A 159 27.97 5.72 -17.73
N SER A 160 27.98 4.83 -18.72
CA SER A 160 29.13 4.61 -19.61
C SER A 160 29.49 5.88 -20.40
N LEU A 161 28.51 6.59 -20.95
CA LEU A 161 28.73 7.88 -21.62
C LEU A 161 29.35 8.93 -20.69
N LEU A 162 29.00 8.92 -19.41
CA LEU A 162 29.59 9.81 -18.41
C LEU A 162 31.03 9.45 -18.02
N GLN A 163 31.57 8.32 -18.48
CA GLN A 163 33.00 7.97 -18.29
C GLN A 163 33.88 8.39 -19.47
N VAL A 164 33.30 8.96 -20.51
CA VAL A 164 34.06 9.45 -21.67
C VAL A 164 34.82 10.71 -21.28
N ASP A 165 36.10 10.75 -21.66
CA ASP A 165 37.01 11.87 -21.44
C ASP A 165 37.34 12.57 -22.77
N GLY A 166 37.42 13.91 -22.75
CA GLY A 166 37.74 14.73 -23.91
C GLY A 166 36.54 15.48 -24.50
N SER A 167 36.77 16.74 -24.91
CA SER A 167 35.72 17.68 -25.31
C SER A 167 34.91 17.22 -26.53
N VAL A 168 35.59 16.71 -27.56
CA VAL A 168 34.93 16.25 -28.80
C VAL A 168 34.09 15.00 -28.53
N GLN A 169 34.62 14.02 -27.79
CA GLN A 169 33.91 12.78 -27.49
C GLN A 169 32.72 13.04 -26.55
N SER A 170 32.85 13.96 -25.59
CA SER A 170 31.74 14.42 -24.74
C SER A 170 30.61 15.03 -25.58
N LEU A 171 30.95 15.86 -26.57
CA LEU A 171 29.94 16.49 -27.43
C LEU A 171 29.23 15.49 -28.33
N VAL A 172 29.96 14.51 -28.90
CA VAL A 172 29.35 13.41 -29.67
C VAL A 172 28.46 12.56 -28.76
N GLY A 173 28.94 12.21 -27.56
CA GLY A 173 28.17 11.48 -26.55
C GLY A 173 26.88 12.20 -26.15
N ALA A 174 26.95 13.51 -25.94
CA ALA A 174 25.79 14.36 -25.69
C ALA A 174 24.81 14.34 -26.86
N GLY A 175 25.30 14.46 -28.10
CA GLY A 175 24.48 14.39 -29.32
C GLY A 175 23.76 13.04 -29.47
N CYS A 176 24.47 11.93 -29.24
CA CYS A 176 23.88 10.59 -29.24
C CYS A 176 22.81 10.45 -28.14
N ALA A 177 23.09 10.89 -26.92
CA ALA A 177 22.14 10.83 -25.80
C ALA A 177 20.88 11.67 -26.08
N LEU A 178 21.04 12.88 -26.62
CA LEU A 178 19.92 13.76 -27.01
C LEU A 178 19.08 13.15 -28.13
N LEU A 179 19.71 12.55 -29.14
CA LEU A 179 18.99 11.89 -30.22
C LEU A 179 18.15 10.73 -29.69
N THR A 180 18.75 9.83 -28.90
CA THR A 180 18.02 8.69 -28.30
C THR A 180 16.92 9.16 -27.36
N LEU A 181 17.17 10.20 -26.55
CA LEU A 181 16.17 10.85 -25.70
C LEU A 181 14.94 11.30 -26.51
N VAL A 182 15.16 12.05 -27.59
CA VAL A 182 14.08 12.56 -28.45
C VAL A 182 13.31 11.41 -29.08
N LEU A 183 14.01 10.39 -29.59
CA LEU A 183 13.37 9.20 -30.16
C LEU A 183 12.47 8.49 -29.13
N PHE A 184 12.92 8.34 -27.89
CA PHE A 184 12.13 7.69 -26.84
C PHE A 184 10.92 8.52 -26.42
N LEU A 185 11.07 9.84 -26.31
CA LEU A 185 9.95 10.74 -26.03
C LEU A 185 8.90 10.72 -27.14
N VAL A 186 9.32 10.78 -28.40
CA VAL A 186 8.41 10.72 -29.55
C VAL A 186 7.72 9.36 -29.62
N ALA A 187 8.47 8.27 -29.51
CA ALA A 187 7.91 6.92 -29.51
C ALA A 187 6.93 6.70 -28.35
N GLY A 188 7.24 7.20 -27.15
CA GLY A 188 6.33 7.12 -26.00
C GLY A 188 5.08 7.98 -26.16
N ALA A 189 5.20 9.19 -26.71
CA ALA A 189 4.06 10.05 -27.02
C ALA A 189 3.14 9.43 -28.08
N VAL A 190 3.71 8.87 -29.15
CA VAL A 190 2.95 8.16 -30.19
C VAL A 190 2.32 6.89 -29.61
N GLY A 191 3.07 6.10 -28.82
CA GLY A 191 2.57 4.89 -28.16
C GLY A 191 1.34 5.15 -27.31
N SER A 192 1.37 6.19 -26.47
CA SER A 192 0.23 6.56 -25.63
C SER A 192 -0.92 7.22 -26.39
N ARG A 193 -0.65 8.16 -27.31
CA ARG A 193 -1.70 8.96 -27.97
C ARG A 193 -2.35 8.27 -29.17
N VAL A 194 -1.58 7.49 -29.93
CA VAL A 194 -2.05 6.85 -31.16
C VAL A 194 -2.44 5.40 -30.90
N TYR A 195 -1.61 4.66 -30.17
CA TYR A 195 -1.82 3.23 -29.94
C TYR A 195 -2.51 2.91 -28.60
N GLY A 196 -2.68 3.89 -27.71
CA GLY A 196 -3.27 3.69 -26.39
C GLY A 196 -2.40 2.88 -25.42
N ASP A 197 -1.13 2.61 -25.77
CA ASP A 197 -0.20 1.84 -24.93
C ASP A 197 0.46 2.73 -23.89
N SER A 198 -0.22 2.86 -22.75
CA SER A 198 0.27 3.64 -21.61
C SER A 198 1.51 3.05 -20.96
N GLU A 199 1.69 1.73 -20.98
CA GLU A 199 2.81 1.07 -20.29
C GLU A 199 4.12 1.21 -21.07
N ALA A 200 4.08 1.05 -22.39
CA ALA A 200 5.22 1.32 -23.25
C ALA A 200 5.63 2.79 -23.17
N ALA A 201 4.66 3.72 -23.16
CA ALA A 201 4.93 5.14 -23.03
C ALA A 201 5.63 5.50 -21.70
N VAL A 202 5.19 4.92 -20.58
CA VAL A 202 5.86 5.10 -19.29
C VAL A 202 7.27 4.50 -19.30
N THR A 203 7.44 3.31 -19.89
CA THR A 203 8.75 2.67 -20.00
C THR A 203 9.73 3.53 -20.78
N LEU A 204 9.36 3.96 -21.99
CA LEU A 204 10.20 4.78 -22.86
C LEU A 204 10.49 6.15 -22.23
N GLY A 205 9.49 6.80 -21.65
CA GLY A 205 9.70 8.07 -20.96
C GLY A 205 10.59 7.93 -19.72
N THR A 206 10.53 6.81 -18.99
CA THR A 206 11.42 6.54 -17.86
C THR A 206 12.86 6.28 -18.33
N ALA A 207 13.03 5.49 -19.39
CA ALA A 207 14.32 5.20 -20.01
C ALA A 207 14.97 6.45 -20.66
N ALA A 208 14.16 7.47 -20.98
CA ALA A 208 14.64 8.77 -21.42
C ALA A 208 15.28 9.62 -20.29
N LEU A 209 14.95 9.40 -19.02
CA LEU A 209 15.44 10.24 -17.92
C LEU A 209 16.97 10.13 -17.71
N PRO A 210 17.59 8.93 -17.66
CA PRO A 210 19.05 8.82 -17.56
C PRO A 210 19.78 9.43 -18.79
N LEU A 211 19.19 9.30 -19.98
CA LEU A 211 19.74 9.88 -21.21
C LEU A 211 19.73 11.42 -21.15
N ALA A 212 18.64 12.01 -20.65
CA ALA A 212 18.54 13.46 -20.44
C ALA A 212 19.57 13.95 -19.43
N PHE A 213 19.79 13.20 -18.33
CA PHE A 213 20.80 13.53 -17.34
C PHE A 213 22.21 13.51 -17.94
N ALA A 214 22.56 12.42 -18.65
CA ALA A 214 23.86 12.27 -19.28
C ALA A 214 24.11 13.34 -20.35
N ALA A 215 23.12 13.59 -21.21
CA ALA A 215 23.17 14.67 -22.19
C ALA A 215 23.45 16.03 -21.55
N GLY A 216 22.70 16.38 -20.50
CA GLY A 216 22.87 17.66 -19.81
C GLY A 216 24.26 17.80 -19.17
N MET A 217 24.76 16.75 -18.53
CA MET A 217 26.12 16.77 -17.96
C MET A 217 27.20 16.93 -19.03
N LEU A 218 27.11 16.22 -20.15
CA LEU A 218 28.14 16.20 -21.20
C LEU A 218 28.17 17.48 -22.06
N LEU A 219 27.09 18.26 -22.05
CA LEU A 219 27.03 19.57 -22.73
C LEU A 219 27.83 20.66 -22.00
N VAL A 220 28.08 20.49 -20.70
CA VAL A 220 28.87 21.44 -19.93
C VAL A 220 30.36 21.11 -20.14
N PRO A 221 31.19 22.07 -20.60
CA PRO A 221 32.62 21.85 -20.74
C PRO A 221 33.35 21.97 -19.39
N GLY A 222 34.45 21.23 -19.26
CA GLY A 222 35.36 21.30 -18.10
C GLY A 222 35.30 20.07 -17.20
N ASP A 223 35.83 20.20 -15.99
CA ASP A 223 35.85 19.12 -15.01
C ASP A 223 34.48 18.93 -14.36
N ARG A 224 34.08 17.66 -14.18
CA ARG A 224 32.77 17.31 -13.64
C ARG A 224 32.58 17.88 -12.23
N GLY A 225 31.50 18.63 -12.06
CA GLY A 225 31.15 19.25 -10.78
C GLY A 225 29.68 19.68 -10.71
N ALA A 226 29.37 20.54 -9.74
CA ALA A 226 28.02 21.09 -9.54
C ALA A 226 27.33 21.65 -10.81
N PRO A 227 27.99 22.40 -11.73
CA PRO A 227 27.30 22.95 -12.89
C PRO A 227 26.88 21.88 -13.90
N HIS A 228 27.61 20.76 -13.97
CA HIS A 228 27.27 19.63 -14.83
C HIS A 228 26.02 18.93 -14.29
N VAL A 229 26.00 18.65 -12.98
CA VAL A 229 24.84 18.05 -12.30
C VAL A 229 23.61 18.94 -12.41
N LEU A 230 23.77 20.26 -12.30
CA LEU A 230 22.70 21.23 -12.49
C LEU A 230 22.04 21.07 -13.87
N LEU A 231 22.81 21.13 -14.97
CA LEU A 231 22.23 21.01 -16.31
C LEU A 231 21.62 19.62 -16.55
N GLY A 232 22.28 18.56 -16.04
CA GLY A 232 21.74 17.20 -16.07
C GLY A 232 20.35 17.10 -15.41
N LEU A 233 20.20 17.65 -14.19
CA LEU A 233 18.93 17.64 -13.47
C LEU A 233 17.87 18.50 -14.16
N VAL A 234 18.22 19.68 -14.67
CA VAL A 234 17.29 20.53 -15.44
C VAL A 234 16.76 19.79 -16.66
N MET A 235 17.61 19.07 -17.39
CA MET A 235 17.21 18.25 -18.53
C MET A 235 16.30 17.08 -18.13
N VAL A 236 16.56 16.41 -17.00
CA VAL A 236 15.66 15.39 -16.44
C VAL A 236 14.29 15.97 -16.13
N GLY A 237 14.25 17.15 -15.49
CA GLY A 237 13.00 17.83 -15.14
C GLY A 237 12.18 18.23 -16.36
N ALA A 238 12.84 18.86 -17.34
CA ALA A 238 12.22 19.21 -18.62
C ALA A 238 11.66 17.97 -19.32
N THR A 239 12.45 16.89 -19.38
CA THR A 239 12.04 15.60 -19.98
C THR A 239 10.84 14.99 -19.26
N ALA A 240 10.84 14.98 -17.93
CA ALA A 240 9.72 14.45 -17.14
C ALA A 240 8.42 15.23 -17.37
N VAL A 241 8.50 16.57 -17.41
CA VAL A 241 7.36 17.44 -17.70
C VAL A 241 6.87 17.22 -19.13
N LEU A 242 7.77 17.12 -20.11
CA LEU A 242 7.41 16.84 -21.50
C LEU A 242 6.74 15.46 -21.65
N ALA A 243 7.28 14.42 -21.01
CA ALA A 243 6.69 13.08 -21.02
C ALA A 243 5.27 13.07 -20.42
N LEU A 244 5.04 13.78 -19.31
CA LEU A 244 3.71 13.96 -18.71
C LEU A 244 2.74 14.66 -19.65
N ARG A 245 3.16 15.76 -20.28
CA ARG A 245 2.30 16.58 -21.13
C ARG A 245 2.00 15.90 -22.47
N ALA A 246 3.01 15.30 -23.08
CA ALA A 246 2.90 14.62 -24.35
C ALA A 246 2.12 13.30 -24.19
N GLY A 247 2.46 12.47 -23.20
CA GLY A 247 1.85 11.14 -23.04
C GLY A 247 0.58 11.08 -22.20
N GLY A 248 0.37 11.99 -21.24
CA GLY A 248 -0.79 11.97 -20.35
C GLY A 248 -0.84 10.79 -19.37
N VAL A 249 0.26 10.05 -19.24
CA VAL A 249 0.41 8.83 -18.43
C VAL A 249 1.65 8.93 -17.53
N GLY A 250 1.85 7.97 -16.62
CA GLY A 250 3.07 7.94 -15.79
C GLY A 250 3.15 8.99 -14.67
N HIS A 251 2.01 9.50 -14.20
CA HIS A 251 1.89 10.54 -13.17
C HIS A 251 2.84 10.33 -11.98
N THR A 252 2.95 9.12 -11.46
CA THR A 252 3.84 8.80 -10.33
C THR A 252 5.31 9.03 -10.66
N VAL A 253 5.83 8.40 -11.73
CA VAL A 253 7.26 8.40 -12.07
C VAL A 253 7.72 9.79 -12.49
N PHE A 254 6.97 10.45 -13.37
CA PHE A 254 7.41 11.73 -13.91
C PHE A 254 7.21 12.89 -12.94
N THR A 255 6.21 12.84 -12.04
CA THR A 255 6.14 13.81 -10.95
C THR A 255 7.25 13.58 -9.94
N ALA A 256 7.64 12.33 -9.68
CA ALA A 256 8.82 12.06 -8.86
C ALA A 256 10.09 12.65 -9.49
N ALA A 257 10.32 12.37 -10.79
CA ALA A 257 11.47 12.88 -11.53
C ALA A 257 11.49 14.42 -11.61
N ALA A 258 10.34 15.04 -11.88
CA ALA A 258 10.22 16.51 -11.91
C ALA A 258 10.50 17.13 -10.52
N ALA A 259 9.94 16.58 -9.45
CA ALA A 259 10.21 17.09 -8.10
C ALA A 259 11.68 16.86 -7.68
N ALA A 260 12.24 15.68 -7.95
CA ALA A 260 13.65 15.38 -7.70
C ALA A 260 14.57 16.35 -8.45
N SER A 261 14.30 16.58 -9.74
CA SER A 261 15.06 17.53 -10.56
C SER A 261 14.96 18.96 -10.06
N LEU A 262 13.80 19.41 -9.58
CA LEU A 262 13.61 20.78 -9.11
C LEU A 262 14.47 21.06 -7.87
N PHE A 263 14.33 20.24 -6.83
CA PHE A 263 15.08 20.41 -5.58
C PHE A 263 16.57 20.15 -5.78
N GLY A 264 16.91 19.11 -6.56
CA GLY A 264 18.29 18.81 -6.88
C GLY A 264 18.96 19.91 -7.72
N SER A 265 18.25 20.51 -8.68
CA SER A 265 18.77 21.65 -9.46
C SER A 265 18.98 22.86 -8.58
N VAL A 266 18.06 23.17 -7.66
CA VAL A 266 18.26 24.27 -6.70
C VAL A 266 19.49 24.03 -5.81
N ALA A 267 19.69 22.78 -5.34
CA ALA A 267 20.87 22.43 -4.55
C ALA A 267 22.17 22.50 -5.38
N ALA A 268 22.15 22.01 -6.61
CA ALA A 268 23.29 22.10 -7.52
C ALA A 268 23.60 23.56 -7.87
N LEU A 269 22.57 24.39 -8.09
CA LEU A 269 22.72 25.83 -8.33
C LEU A 269 23.34 26.53 -7.10
N ALA A 270 22.87 26.22 -5.89
CA ALA A 270 23.49 26.74 -4.67
C ALA A 270 24.97 26.32 -4.57
N ALA A 271 25.30 25.07 -4.91
CA ALA A 271 26.69 24.59 -4.95
C ALA A 271 27.52 25.24 -6.07
N THR A 272 26.92 25.72 -7.16
CA THR A 272 27.63 26.48 -8.21
C THR A 272 27.88 27.94 -7.83
N LEU A 273 26.94 28.55 -7.11
CA LEU A 273 26.98 29.97 -6.78
C LEU A 273 27.68 30.26 -5.46
N THR A 274 27.95 29.23 -4.65
CA THR A 274 28.56 29.36 -3.33
C THR A 274 29.68 28.34 -3.15
N ASP A 275 30.75 28.74 -2.44
CA ASP A 275 31.85 27.85 -2.06
C ASP A 275 31.52 26.96 -0.85
N GLN A 276 30.25 26.59 -0.70
CA GLN A 276 29.79 25.78 0.42
C GLN A 276 30.20 24.33 0.25
N SER A 277 30.51 23.67 1.36
CA SER A 277 30.85 22.25 1.34
C SER A 277 29.68 21.39 0.84
N VAL A 278 30.00 20.25 0.21
CA VAL A 278 29.00 19.25 -0.22
C VAL A 278 28.12 18.80 0.97
N ARG A 279 28.70 18.77 2.18
CA ARG A 279 27.96 18.41 3.39
C ARG A 279 26.88 19.43 3.72
N THR A 280 27.20 20.73 3.63
CA THR A 280 26.26 21.83 3.86
C THR A 280 25.12 21.79 2.85
N VAL A 281 25.44 21.64 1.56
CA VAL A 281 24.43 21.56 0.49
C VAL A 281 23.53 20.34 0.69
N GLY A 282 24.11 19.19 1.04
CA GLY A 282 23.37 17.97 1.36
C GLY A 282 22.40 18.13 2.54
N ALA A 283 22.86 18.75 3.63
CA ALA A 283 22.01 19.00 4.80
C ALA A 283 20.82 19.93 4.48
N LEU A 284 21.07 20.99 3.72
CA LEU A 284 20.02 21.92 3.28
C LEU A 284 19.04 21.24 2.32
N LEU A 285 19.52 20.41 1.39
CA LEU A 285 18.67 19.62 0.51
C LEU A 285 17.78 18.65 1.29
N ALA A 286 18.33 17.96 2.29
CA ALA A 286 17.56 17.05 3.13
C ALA A 286 16.46 17.79 3.92
N GLY A 287 16.77 18.95 4.49
CA GLY A 287 15.80 19.81 5.15
C GLY A 287 14.70 20.29 4.20
N ALA A 288 15.07 20.77 3.02
CA ALA A 288 14.12 21.20 2.00
C ALA A 288 13.21 20.05 1.54
N ALA A 289 13.75 18.85 1.35
CA ALA A 289 12.99 17.66 0.97
C ALA A 289 11.99 17.23 2.07
N LEU A 290 12.39 17.30 3.34
CA LEU A 290 11.48 17.02 4.47
C LEU A 290 10.35 18.06 4.56
N ILE A 291 10.63 19.34 4.29
CA ILE A 291 9.58 20.38 4.17
C ILE A 291 8.67 20.09 2.98
N GLY A 292 9.26 19.70 1.84
CA GLY A 292 8.51 19.30 0.64
C GLY A 292 7.57 18.12 0.91
N LEU A 293 7.99 17.16 1.74
CA LEU A 293 7.16 16.02 2.15
C LEU A 293 5.92 16.47 2.93
N VAL A 294 6.03 17.50 3.77
CA VAL A 294 4.87 18.09 4.49
C VAL A 294 3.91 18.78 3.51
N GLY A 295 4.43 19.42 2.46
CA GLY A 295 3.63 20.07 1.42
C GLY A 295 3.02 19.12 0.38
N ALA A 296 3.53 17.89 0.27
CA ALA A 296 3.21 16.96 -0.82
C ALA A 296 1.70 16.68 -1.02
N PRO A 297 0.87 16.47 0.04
CA PRO A 297 -0.56 16.27 -0.14
C PRO A 297 -1.26 17.49 -0.77
N ARG A 298 -0.89 18.71 -0.37
CA ARG A 298 -1.48 19.94 -0.91
C ARG A 298 -1.12 20.14 -2.38
N VAL A 299 0.15 19.91 -2.71
CA VAL A 299 0.62 19.99 -4.11
C VAL A 299 -0.07 18.93 -4.96
N ALA A 300 -0.22 17.69 -4.47
CA ALA A 300 -0.91 16.63 -5.19
C ALA A 300 -2.39 16.98 -5.46
N MET A 301 -3.10 17.55 -4.48
CA MET A 301 -4.48 18.01 -4.66
C MET A 301 -4.59 19.13 -5.70
N LEU A 302 -3.66 20.10 -5.67
CA LEU A 302 -3.59 21.19 -6.65
C LEU A 302 -3.32 20.66 -8.07
N LEU A 303 -2.35 19.76 -8.23
CA LEU A 303 -2.01 19.15 -9.52
C LEU A 303 -3.16 18.30 -10.08
N ALA A 304 -3.92 17.64 -9.22
CA ALA A 304 -5.09 16.85 -9.61
C ALA A 304 -6.35 17.68 -9.84
N LYS A 305 -6.35 18.98 -9.50
CA LYS A 305 -7.52 19.88 -9.57
C LYS A 305 -8.74 19.31 -8.82
N LEU A 306 -8.48 18.73 -7.64
CA LEU A 306 -9.55 18.26 -6.76
C LEU A 306 -10.43 19.45 -6.34
N PRO A 307 -11.77 19.34 -6.45
CA PRO A 307 -12.67 20.41 -6.00
C PRO A 307 -12.52 20.55 -4.49
N LEU A 308 -12.20 21.76 -4.03
CA LEU A 308 -12.23 22.09 -2.61
C LEU A 308 -13.67 22.45 -2.24
N PRO A 309 -14.24 21.90 -1.16
CA PRO A 309 -15.56 22.30 -0.72
C PRO A 309 -15.53 23.82 -0.42
N PRO A 310 -16.52 24.59 -0.89
CA PRO A 310 -16.60 26.01 -0.55
C PRO A 310 -16.75 26.15 0.97
N VAL A 311 -16.00 27.07 1.57
CA VAL A 311 -16.21 27.44 2.96
C VAL A 311 -17.35 28.47 2.97
N PRO A 312 -18.50 28.20 3.63
CA PRO A 312 -19.60 29.14 3.70
C PRO A 312 -19.13 30.46 4.32
N ALA A 313 -19.58 31.59 3.77
CA ALA A 313 -19.31 32.89 4.38
C ALA A 313 -20.07 32.99 5.72
N PRO A 314 -19.55 33.73 6.71
CA PRO A 314 -20.29 33.95 7.96
C PRO A 314 -21.66 34.56 7.65
N GLY A 315 -22.74 33.82 7.95
CA GLY A 315 -24.13 34.25 7.68
C GLY A 315 -24.85 33.52 6.55
N THR A 316 -24.16 32.68 5.76
CA THR A 316 -24.83 31.76 4.82
C THR A 316 -25.18 30.46 5.54
N SER A 317 -26.38 29.93 5.29
CA SER A 317 -26.81 28.64 5.82
C SER A 317 -25.85 27.52 5.37
N VAL A 318 -25.58 26.58 6.27
CA VAL A 318 -24.73 25.40 6.03
C VAL A 318 -25.59 24.21 5.56
N ASP A 319 -26.90 24.43 5.40
CA ASP A 319 -27.85 23.38 5.08
C ASP A 319 -27.80 23.04 3.59
N PRO A 320 -27.44 21.81 3.19
CA PRO A 320 -27.34 21.40 1.78
C PRO A 320 -28.67 21.44 1.01
N SER A 321 -29.80 21.77 1.66
CA SER A 321 -31.10 21.95 1.01
C SER A 321 -31.40 23.38 0.55
N GLU A 322 -30.61 24.39 0.94
CA GLU A 322 -30.75 25.74 0.41
C GLU A 322 -29.81 25.91 -0.78
N ASP A 323 -30.36 25.70 -1.99
CA ASP A 323 -29.69 26.07 -3.23
C ASP A 323 -29.39 27.59 -3.20
N ASP A 324 -28.12 27.96 -3.05
CA ASP A 324 -27.69 29.35 -3.24
C ASP A 324 -27.99 29.74 -4.68
N PRO A 325 -28.90 30.72 -4.93
CA PRO A 325 -29.28 31.11 -6.28
C PRO A 325 -28.11 31.66 -7.11
N ASP A 326 -27.01 32.04 -6.47
CA ASP A 326 -25.77 32.46 -7.14
C ASP A 326 -24.74 31.32 -7.35
N ASP A 327 -24.96 30.12 -6.80
CA ASP A 327 -24.06 28.96 -6.99
C ASP A 327 -24.39 28.20 -8.28
N THR A 328 -24.04 28.80 -9.41
CA THR A 328 -24.14 28.21 -10.76
C THR A 328 -23.15 27.05 -11.02
N ARG A 329 -22.47 26.53 -9.99
CA ARG A 329 -21.48 25.46 -10.12
C ARG A 329 -22.19 24.11 -10.15
N SER A 330 -22.19 23.48 -11.33
CA SER A 330 -22.58 22.07 -11.42
C SER A 330 -21.68 21.24 -10.50
N VAL A 331 -22.31 20.57 -9.51
CA VAL A 331 -21.61 19.64 -8.62
C VAL A 331 -20.94 18.58 -9.51
N PRO A 332 -19.61 18.42 -9.44
CA PRO A 332 -18.90 17.49 -10.33
C PRO A 332 -19.41 16.06 -10.11
N SER A 333 -19.58 15.31 -11.20
CA SER A 333 -20.05 13.92 -11.13
C SER A 333 -19.13 13.08 -10.25
N PHE A 334 -19.69 12.09 -9.54
CA PHE A 334 -18.93 11.19 -8.67
C PHE A 334 -17.74 10.55 -9.40
N GLU A 335 -17.95 10.10 -10.64
CA GLU A 335 -16.91 9.51 -11.49
C GLU A 335 -15.75 10.49 -11.76
N SER A 336 -16.07 11.76 -12.02
CA SER A 336 -15.04 12.79 -12.25
C SER A 336 -14.23 13.07 -10.99
N VAL A 337 -14.86 13.04 -9.81
CA VAL A 337 -14.19 13.21 -8.52
C VAL A 337 -13.31 12.01 -8.21
N ALA A 338 -13.80 10.79 -8.46
CA ALA A 338 -13.04 9.55 -8.27
C ALA A 338 -11.79 9.52 -9.15
N ALA A 339 -11.90 9.88 -10.43
CA ALA A 339 -10.76 9.95 -11.35
C ALA A 339 -9.71 11.00 -10.93
N ARG A 340 -10.15 12.16 -10.41
CA ARG A 340 -9.24 13.19 -9.86
C ARG A 340 -8.57 12.73 -8.57
N ALA A 341 -9.30 12.02 -7.71
CA ALA A 341 -8.74 11.45 -6.48
C ALA A 341 -7.67 10.39 -6.76
N ASP A 342 -7.89 9.52 -7.75
CA ASP A 342 -6.89 8.56 -8.20
C ASP A 342 -5.63 9.26 -8.76
N ARG A 343 -5.83 10.29 -9.59
CA ARG A 343 -4.71 11.11 -10.09
C ARG A 343 -3.94 11.80 -8.95
N ALA A 344 -4.64 12.33 -7.95
CA ALA A 344 -4.01 12.92 -6.76
C ALA A 344 -3.17 11.90 -5.99
N ARG A 345 -3.66 10.67 -5.84
CA ARG A 345 -2.91 9.57 -5.20
C ARG A 345 -1.62 9.27 -5.95
N ARG A 346 -1.65 9.20 -7.28
CA ARG A 346 -0.46 8.97 -8.13
C ARG A 346 0.56 10.11 -8.00
N PHE A 347 0.10 11.37 -8.03
CA PHE A 347 0.97 12.54 -7.80
C PHE A 347 1.59 12.53 -6.41
N LEU A 348 0.80 12.20 -5.38
CA LEU A 348 1.28 12.09 -4.01
C LEU A 348 2.35 11.02 -3.87
N THR A 349 2.12 9.82 -4.43
CA THR A 349 3.12 8.74 -4.44
C THR A 349 4.43 9.20 -5.11
N GLY A 350 4.33 9.90 -6.25
CA GLY A 350 5.51 10.46 -6.92
C GLY A 350 6.29 11.46 -6.06
N LEU A 351 5.58 12.40 -5.44
CA LEU A 351 6.17 13.39 -4.53
C LEU A 351 6.82 12.74 -3.31
N VAL A 352 6.16 11.76 -2.68
CA VAL A 352 6.70 11.03 -1.53
C VAL A 352 7.98 10.30 -1.91
N CYS A 353 8.00 9.60 -3.05
CA CYS A 353 9.21 8.93 -3.57
C CYS A 353 10.35 9.94 -3.81
N ALA A 354 10.06 11.08 -4.45
CA ALA A 354 11.06 12.11 -4.71
C ALA A 354 11.64 12.70 -3.42
N MET A 355 10.80 13.10 -2.47
CA MET A 355 11.26 13.67 -1.21
C MET A 355 12.08 12.65 -0.40
N THR A 356 11.65 11.38 -0.39
CA THR A 356 12.43 10.30 0.25
C THR A 356 13.81 10.16 -0.36
N LEU A 357 13.90 10.12 -1.70
CA LEU A 357 15.17 10.00 -2.43
C LEU A 357 16.08 11.21 -2.17
N LEU A 358 15.54 12.42 -2.22
CA LEU A 358 16.28 13.66 -1.98
C LEU A 358 16.76 13.78 -0.52
N THR A 359 15.92 13.39 0.44
CA THR A 359 16.33 13.32 1.85
C THR A 359 17.49 12.33 2.01
N GLY A 360 17.39 11.14 1.42
CA GLY A 360 18.45 10.14 1.47
C GLY A 360 19.76 10.62 0.85
N PHE A 361 19.71 11.16 -0.37
CA PHE A 361 20.88 11.73 -1.03
C PHE A 361 21.48 12.87 -0.22
N GLY A 362 20.65 13.80 0.26
CA GLY A 362 21.09 14.96 1.04
C GLY A 362 21.78 14.57 2.35
N VAL A 363 21.21 13.65 3.14
CA VAL A 363 21.83 13.25 4.41
C VAL A 363 23.05 12.37 4.23
N LEU A 364 23.11 11.53 3.18
CA LEU A 364 24.32 10.78 2.86
C LEU A 364 25.44 11.70 2.39
N ALA A 365 25.12 12.74 1.61
CA ALA A 365 26.06 13.82 1.27
C ALA A 365 26.53 14.60 2.52
N ALA A 366 25.62 14.91 3.45
CA ALA A 366 25.91 15.55 4.73
C ALA A 366 26.83 14.70 5.64
N ALA A 367 26.70 13.38 5.56
CA ALA A 367 27.46 12.41 6.34
C ALA A 367 28.70 11.86 5.61
N LEU A 368 29.04 12.39 4.43
CA LEU A 368 30.18 11.91 3.64
C LEU A 368 31.44 11.83 4.52
N PRO A 369 32.03 10.64 4.70
CA PRO A 369 33.23 10.52 5.51
C PRO A 369 34.41 11.21 4.84
N THR A 370 35.30 11.78 5.65
CA THR A 370 36.60 12.31 5.17
C THR A 370 37.69 11.30 5.50
N SER A 371 38.44 10.88 4.48
CA SER A 371 39.52 9.88 4.64
C SER A 371 40.51 10.32 5.72
N GLY A 372 40.77 9.45 6.70
CA GLY A 372 41.69 9.72 7.81
C GLY A 372 41.10 10.52 8.98
N SER A 373 39.84 10.97 8.88
CA SER A 373 39.09 11.53 10.01
C SER A 373 38.11 10.48 10.55
N GLY A 374 37.90 10.47 11.87
CA GLY A 374 36.89 9.62 12.49
C GLY A 374 35.46 9.96 12.05
N ILE A 375 34.47 9.40 12.74
CA ILE A 375 33.04 9.59 12.42
C ILE A 375 32.67 11.08 12.48
N TYR A 376 32.10 11.60 11.38
CA TYR A 376 31.59 12.98 11.34
C TYR A 376 30.19 13.05 11.98
N TRP A 377 30.19 13.17 13.31
CA TRP A 377 28.98 13.16 14.14
C TRP A 377 27.84 14.09 13.70
N PRO A 378 28.05 15.34 13.26
CA PRO A 378 26.95 16.22 12.85
C PRO A 378 26.14 15.63 11.68
N GLY A 379 26.83 15.14 10.64
CA GLY A 379 26.20 14.52 9.48
C GLY A 379 25.57 13.18 9.81
N THR A 380 26.26 12.33 10.58
CA THR A 380 25.73 11.03 11.03
C THR A 380 24.44 11.22 11.86
N ALA A 381 24.42 12.17 12.80
CA ALA A 381 23.25 12.45 13.63
C ALA A 381 22.07 12.96 12.77
N LEU A 382 22.33 13.83 11.80
CA LEU A 382 21.30 14.30 10.86
C LEU A 382 20.73 13.13 10.03
N ALA A 383 21.59 12.22 9.54
CA ALA A 383 21.17 11.07 8.76
C ALA A 383 20.30 10.09 9.56
N VAL A 384 20.72 9.77 10.79
CA VAL A 384 19.93 8.90 11.70
C VAL A 384 18.58 9.55 12.03
N THR A 385 18.59 10.86 12.31
CA THR A 385 17.36 11.60 12.63
C THR A 385 16.41 11.66 11.44
N ALA A 386 16.90 11.97 10.23
CA ALA A 386 16.09 12.01 9.02
C ALA A 386 15.53 10.63 8.65
N ALA A 387 16.33 9.56 8.77
CA ALA A 387 15.86 8.20 8.58
C ALA A 387 14.71 7.85 9.56
N THR A 388 14.87 8.24 10.82
CA THR A 388 13.85 8.07 11.87
C THR A 388 12.56 8.83 11.52
N VAL A 389 12.68 10.09 11.07
CA VAL A 389 11.52 10.89 10.60
C VAL A 389 10.81 10.21 9.43
N LEU A 390 11.54 9.74 8.41
CA LEU A 390 10.92 9.04 7.27
C LEU A 390 10.17 7.79 7.72
N MET A 391 10.78 6.96 8.59
CA MET A 391 10.13 5.75 9.10
C MET A 391 8.86 6.06 9.93
N PHE A 392 8.87 7.12 10.75
CA PHE A 392 7.66 7.54 11.47
C PHE A 392 6.58 8.08 10.53
N ARG A 393 6.96 8.90 9.54
CA ARG A 393 6.03 9.41 8.54
C ARG A 393 5.38 8.31 7.71
N GLY A 394 6.09 7.19 7.49
CA GLY A 394 5.52 6.00 6.86
C GLY A 394 4.27 5.48 7.58
N ARG A 395 4.15 5.69 8.90
CA ARG A 395 2.96 5.29 9.69
C ARG A 395 1.77 6.23 9.53
N THR A 396 1.98 7.45 9.02
CA THR A 396 0.90 8.43 8.81
C THR A 396 0.10 8.13 7.53
N PHE A 397 0.73 7.48 6.55
CA PHE A 397 0.06 7.10 5.30
C PHE A 397 -0.63 5.74 5.44
N SER A 398 -1.91 5.68 5.08
CA SER A 398 -2.69 4.43 5.12
C SER A 398 -2.39 3.48 3.97
N ALA A 399 -1.92 4.01 2.82
CA ALA A 399 -1.63 3.22 1.64
C ALA A 399 -0.15 2.80 1.58
N ALA A 400 0.08 1.54 1.24
CA ALA A 400 1.41 0.93 1.18
C ALA A 400 2.32 1.63 0.15
N GLU A 401 1.75 2.15 -0.93
CA GLU A 401 2.48 2.86 -1.98
C GLU A 401 3.25 4.09 -1.47
N GLN A 402 2.78 4.76 -0.41
CA GLN A 402 3.48 5.89 0.20
C GLN A 402 4.25 5.46 1.46
N ALA A 403 3.72 4.50 2.23
CA ALA A 403 4.38 4.02 3.44
C ALA A 403 5.68 3.26 3.15
N VAL A 404 5.70 2.39 2.12
CA VAL A 404 6.85 1.55 1.79
C VAL A 404 8.07 2.38 1.35
N PRO A 405 7.95 3.37 0.44
CA PRO A 405 9.09 4.24 0.10
C PRO A 405 9.66 4.95 1.32
N LEU A 406 8.82 5.45 2.24
CA LEU A 406 9.27 6.17 3.43
C LEU A 406 10.03 5.26 4.41
N ILE A 407 9.45 4.10 4.75
CA ILE A 407 10.06 3.14 5.68
C ILE A 407 11.32 2.52 5.04
N GLY A 408 11.21 2.09 3.78
CA GLY A 408 12.33 1.53 3.03
C GLY A 408 13.44 2.54 2.80
N GLY A 409 13.10 3.80 2.53
CA GLY A 409 14.05 4.90 2.36
C GLY A 409 14.80 5.21 3.65
N GLY A 410 14.11 5.32 4.78
CA GLY A 410 14.75 5.45 6.09
C GLY A 410 15.67 4.27 6.40
N GLY A 411 15.23 3.04 6.16
CA GLY A 411 16.06 1.84 6.31
C GLY A 411 17.30 1.86 5.40
N THR A 412 17.13 2.27 4.13
CA THR A 412 18.22 2.36 3.15
C THR A 412 19.27 3.38 3.56
N ILE A 413 18.86 4.53 4.10
CA ILE A 413 19.77 5.55 4.64
C ILE A 413 20.65 4.94 5.74
N LEU A 414 20.05 4.22 6.70
CA LEU A 414 20.80 3.61 7.80
C LEU A 414 21.79 2.55 7.30
N VAL A 415 21.37 1.70 6.35
CA VAL A 415 22.22 0.67 5.76
C VAL A 415 23.40 1.30 5.01
N LEU A 416 23.14 2.29 4.15
CA LEU A 416 24.18 2.96 3.37
C LEU A 416 25.13 3.76 4.27
N LEU A 417 24.61 4.41 5.33
CA LEU A 417 25.43 5.10 6.32
C LEU A 417 26.36 4.12 7.06
N CYS A 418 25.86 2.97 7.48
CA CYS A 418 26.68 1.92 8.10
C CYS A 418 27.73 1.39 7.13
N ALA A 419 27.36 1.08 5.89
CA ALA A 419 28.30 0.58 4.88
C ALA A 419 29.39 1.61 4.56
N ALA A 420 29.03 2.88 4.34
CA ALA A 420 29.98 3.96 4.08
C ALA A 420 30.94 4.18 5.26
N THR A 421 30.42 4.13 6.49
CA THR A 421 31.22 4.29 7.70
C THR A 421 32.15 3.09 7.92
N ALA A 422 31.72 1.86 7.62
CA ALA A 422 32.56 0.66 7.72
C ALA A 422 33.76 0.72 6.78
N VAL A 423 33.58 1.27 5.56
CA VAL A 423 34.66 1.46 4.59
C VAL A 423 35.60 2.58 5.03
N ALA A 424 35.06 3.69 5.56
CA ALA A 424 35.84 4.87 5.88
C ALA A 424 36.56 4.82 7.24
N VAL A 425 36.02 4.09 8.21
CA VAL A 425 36.53 4.01 9.59
C VAL A 425 36.63 2.53 10.02
N PRO A 426 37.67 1.79 9.58
CA PRO A 426 37.81 0.37 9.87
C PRO A 426 37.83 0.04 11.38
N ASP A 427 38.40 0.93 12.19
CA ASP A 427 38.48 0.76 13.65
C ASP A 427 37.10 0.75 14.33
N ALA A 428 36.07 1.28 13.67
CA ALA A 428 34.70 1.27 14.18
C ALA A 428 33.94 -0.04 13.88
N ALA A 429 34.58 -1.03 13.23
CA ALA A 429 33.92 -2.24 12.73
C ALA A 429 33.13 -3.01 13.80
N LEU A 430 33.71 -3.22 15.00
CA LEU A 430 33.00 -3.91 16.10
C LEU A 430 31.79 -3.13 16.59
N GLY A 431 31.92 -1.81 16.71
CA GLY A 431 30.82 -0.92 17.10
C GLY A 431 29.70 -0.92 16.06
N LEU A 432 30.06 -0.83 14.77
CA LEU A 432 29.12 -0.89 13.65
C LEU A 432 28.42 -2.24 13.55
N PHE A 433 29.13 -3.34 13.79
CA PHE A 433 28.53 -4.67 13.79
C PHE A 433 27.48 -4.78 14.90
N ALA A 434 27.81 -4.32 16.12
CA ALA A 434 26.88 -4.33 17.23
C ALA A 434 25.65 -3.44 16.97
N THR A 435 25.83 -2.24 16.41
CA THR A 435 24.70 -1.36 16.06
C THR A 435 23.84 -1.95 14.95
N ALA A 436 24.45 -2.52 13.90
CA ALA A 436 23.73 -3.20 12.83
C ALA A 436 22.92 -4.40 13.35
N ALA A 437 23.49 -5.21 14.25
CA ALA A 437 22.79 -6.32 14.88
C ALA A 437 21.56 -5.85 15.68
N LEU A 438 21.70 -4.77 16.46
CA LEU A 438 20.57 -4.18 17.19
C LEU A 438 19.49 -3.62 16.26
N VAL A 439 19.89 -2.97 15.16
CA VAL A 439 18.95 -2.47 14.14
C VAL A 439 18.18 -3.63 13.49
N VAL A 440 18.86 -4.72 13.15
CA VAL A 440 18.22 -5.93 12.60
C VAL A 440 17.22 -6.52 13.59
N LEU A 441 17.62 -6.71 14.85
CA LEU A 441 16.74 -7.22 15.89
C LEU A 441 15.52 -6.32 16.10
N GLY A 442 15.73 -5.00 16.16
CA GLY A 442 14.65 -4.01 16.28
C GLY A 442 13.71 -4.02 15.08
N ALA A 443 14.25 -4.07 13.85
CA ALA A 443 13.46 -4.12 12.63
C ALA A 443 12.63 -5.41 12.53
N LEU A 444 13.20 -6.57 12.84
CA LEU A 444 12.48 -7.84 12.87
C LEU A 444 11.42 -7.85 13.97
N ALA A 445 11.74 -7.34 15.15
CA ALA A 445 10.78 -7.23 16.24
C ALA A 445 9.59 -6.33 15.87
N LEU A 446 9.86 -5.15 15.32
CA LEU A 446 8.82 -4.22 14.88
C LEU A 446 8.05 -4.74 13.67
N GLY A 447 8.70 -5.42 12.72
CA GLY A 447 8.03 -5.95 11.53
C GLY A 447 7.15 -7.17 11.80
N ILE A 448 7.58 -8.06 12.70
CA ILE A 448 6.92 -9.36 12.92
C ILE A 448 6.01 -9.33 14.15
N LEU A 449 6.46 -8.74 15.26
CA LEU A 449 5.73 -8.78 16.53
C LEU A 449 4.78 -7.59 16.69
N ALA A 450 5.10 -6.39 16.18
CA ALA A 450 4.25 -5.22 16.37
C ALA A 450 2.85 -5.36 15.75
N PRO A 451 2.66 -5.91 14.54
CA PRO A 451 1.32 -6.04 13.94
C PRO A 451 0.38 -6.96 14.73
N ARG A 452 0.95 -7.87 15.54
CA ARG A 452 0.19 -8.83 16.36
C ARG A 452 -0.16 -8.30 17.75
N LYS A 453 0.26 -7.09 18.10
CA LYS A 453 0.09 -6.52 19.44
C LYS A 453 -0.80 -5.28 19.43
N ASN A 454 -1.66 -5.20 20.45
CA ASN A 454 -2.40 -3.99 20.77
C ASN A 454 -1.53 -3.06 21.62
N PHE A 455 -1.13 -1.93 21.05
CA PHE A 455 -0.38 -0.89 21.78
C PHE A 455 -1.29 -0.05 22.67
N SER A 456 -0.88 0.15 23.92
CA SER A 456 -1.56 1.03 24.86
C SER A 456 -1.54 2.49 24.39
N PRO A 457 -2.51 3.33 24.81
CA PRO A 457 -2.54 4.75 24.47
C PRO A 457 -1.25 5.49 24.85
N VAL A 458 -0.64 5.14 26.00
CA VAL A 458 0.62 5.75 26.48
C VAL A 458 1.78 5.42 25.53
N GLN A 459 1.89 4.18 25.05
CA GLN A 459 2.93 3.79 24.09
C GLN A 459 2.78 4.49 22.75
N ARG A 460 1.54 4.62 22.26
CA ARG A 460 1.24 5.38 21.03
C ARG A 460 1.65 6.84 21.20
N ARG A 461 1.27 7.46 22.33
CA ARG A 461 1.62 8.85 22.64
C ARG A 461 3.13 9.07 22.80
N ALA A 462 3.83 8.14 23.45
CA ALA A 462 5.30 8.20 23.55
C ALA A 462 5.97 8.16 22.17
N THR A 463 5.44 7.34 21.25
CA THR A 463 5.93 7.26 19.88
C THR A 463 5.68 8.56 19.10
N GLU A 464 4.51 9.18 19.28
CA GLU A 464 4.20 10.50 18.68
C GLU A 464 5.14 11.59 19.21
N LEU A 465 5.42 11.62 20.51
CA LEU A 465 6.36 12.57 21.10
C LEU A 465 7.78 12.39 20.55
N LEU A 466 8.20 11.13 20.34
CA LEU A 466 9.50 10.83 19.74
C LEU A 466 9.57 11.29 18.27
N ASP A 467 8.50 11.10 17.50
CA ASP A 467 8.39 11.64 16.14
C ASP A 467 8.54 13.16 16.13
N TYR A 468 7.81 13.88 16.99
CA TYR A 468 7.94 15.33 17.10
C TYR A 468 9.34 15.79 17.53
N ALA A 469 9.97 15.09 18.47
CA ALA A 469 11.34 15.38 18.87
C ALA A 469 12.34 15.17 17.72
N ALA A 470 12.19 14.09 16.94
CA ALA A 470 13.02 13.83 15.78
C ALA A 470 12.85 14.92 14.71
N ILE A 471 11.61 15.33 14.41
CA ILE A 471 11.33 16.43 13.48
C ILE A 471 11.97 17.74 13.97
N ALA A 472 11.81 18.06 15.26
CA ALA A 472 12.37 19.28 15.84
C ALA A 472 13.91 19.29 15.80
N ALA A 473 14.55 18.12 15.95
CA ALA A 473 16.00 17.98 15.93
C ALA A 473 16.64 18.18 14.54
N VAL A 474 15.87 18.03 13.45
CA VAL A 474 16.39 18.20 12.07
C VAL A 474 17.01 19.59 11.87
N VAL A 475 16.34 20.64 12.34
CA VAL A 475 16.78 22.03 12.10
C VAL A 475 18.10 22.34 12.84
N PRO A 476 18.23 22.11 14.16
CA PRO A 476 19.52 22.27 14.84
C PRO A 476 20.64 21.43 14.24
N LEU A 477 20.36 20.17 13.84
CA LEU A 477 21.38 19.31 13.24
C LEU A 477 21.82 19.82 11.86
N ALA A 478 20.91 20.33 11.03
CA ALA A 478 21.27 20.97 9.77
C ALA A 478 22.13 22.22 9.99
N CYS A 479 21.82 23.05 11.00
CA CYS A 479 22.65 24.19 11.41
C CYS A 479 24.03 23.76 11.94
N TRP A 480 24.12 22.60 12.58
CA TRP A 480 25.39 22.06 13.05
C TRP A 480 26.25 21.59 11.89
N VAL A 481 25.67 20.87 10.93
CA VAL A 481 26.38 20.42 9.71
C VAL A 481 26.86 21.61 8.88
N SER A 482 26.06 22.67 8.76
CA SER A 482 26.44 23.86 8.00
C SER A 482 27.53 24.71 8.68
N GLY A 483 27.91 24.39 9.91
CA GLY A 483 28.88 25.17 10.68
C GLY A 483 28.31 26.49 11.23
N LEU A 484 26.99 26.71 11.17
CA LEU A 484 26.36 27.96 11.60
C LEU A 484 26.64 28.26 13.08
N PHE A 485 26.59 27.25 13.96
CA PHE A 485 26.91 27.45 15.38
C PHE A 485 28.36 27.85 15.61
N ALA A 486 29.30 27.31 14.82
CA ALA A 486 30.70 27.68 14.90
C ALA A 486 30.92 29.12 14.39
N ALA A 487 30.25 29.50 13.30
CA ALA A 487 30.29 30.86 12.77
C ALA A 487 29.76 31.88 13.77
N ILE A 488 28.60 31.62 14.41
CA ILE A 488 28.03 32.53 15.42
C ILE A 488 28.94 32.65 16.65
N ARG A 489 29.59 31.58 17.08
CA ARG A 489 30.53 31.62 18.23
C ARG A 489 31.83 32.36 17.92
N GLY A 490 32.19 32.49 16.64
CA GLY A 490 33.39 33.18 16.18
C GLY A 490 33.19 34.67 15.90
N LEU A 491 31.94 35.15 15.89
CA LEU A 491 31.57 36.58 15.90
C LEU A 491 31.60 37.11 17.34
#